data_AF-A0A315QVJ0-F1
#
_entry.id   AF-A0A315QVJ0-F1
#
_cell.length_a   1.000
_cell.length_b   1.000
_cell.length_c   1.000
_cell.angle_alpha   90.00
_cell.angle_beta   90.00
_cell.angle_gamma   90.00
#
_symmetry.space_group_name_H-M   'P 1'
#
loop_
_entity.id
_entity.type
_entity.pdbx_description
1 polymer ?
#
loop_
_entity_poly.entity_id
_entity_poly.type
_entity_poly.pdbx_seq_one_letter_code
_entity_poly.pdbx_strand_id
1 'polypeptide(L)'
;MIVFFKKCLKKKVVAEDFLKNYLPQELLDLINLDKLQISKKSFVNKRLKKYFSDVVYRVQLNKHNAYVYCLFEHKSYPDKDVSFQLLKYMIRIWEHHQDHYDEEQLPLVIPLLIYHGEKRYNIGKRFNSMINTQPNTEKFIPD
;
A
#
# COMPACT_ATOMS: atom_id res chain seq x y z
N MET A 1 13.75 2.13 -16.27
CA MET A 1 14.10 2.23 -14.83
C MET A 1 13.12 1.45 -13.94
N ILE A 2 11.82 1.76 -13.99
CA ILE A 2 10.78 1.15 -13.12
C ILE A 2 10.58 -0.37 -13.30
N VAL A 3 10.58 -0.86 -14.54
CA VAL A 3 10.36 -2.30 -14.82
C VAL A 3 11.48 -3.15 -14.21
N PHE A 4 12.71 -2.63 -14.21
CA PHE A 4 13.86 -3.27 -13.56
C PHE A 4 13.71 -3.22 -12.03
N PHE A 5 13.37 -2.05 -11.49
CA PHE A 5 13.18 -1.87 -10.05
C PHE A 5 12.10 -2.80 -9.48
N LYS A 6 10.93 -2.90 -10.12
CA LYS A 6 9.87 -3.84 -9.76
C LYS A 6 10.32 -5.30 -9.84
N LYS A 7 11.19 -5.66 -10.80
CA LYS A 7 11.77 -7.01 -10.88
C LYS A 7 12.75 -7.29 -9.74
N CYS A 8 13.55 -6.30 -9.33
CA CYS A 8 14.46 -6.44 -8.19
C CYS A 8 13.69 -6.63 -6.89
N LEU A 9 12.64 -5.83 -6.65
CA LEU A 9 11.76 -5.96 -5.48
C LEU A 9 10.95 -7.27 -5.43
N LYS A 10 10.98 -8.08 -6.50
CA LYS A 10 10.46 -9.45 -6.50
C LYS A 10 11.45 -10.50 -6.00
N LYS A 11 12.65 -10.10 -5.57
CA LYS A 11 13.63 -10.96 -4.90
C LYS A 11 13.54 -10.74 -3.40
N LYS A 12 13.41 -11.81 -2.62
CA LYS A 12 13.20 -11.75 -1.16
C LYS A 12 14.23 -10.87 -0.44
N VAL A 13 15.52 -11.09 -0.69
CA VAL A 13 16.62 -10.30 -0.06
C VAL A 13 16.47 -8.81 -0.35
N VAL A 14 16.18 -8.45 -1.60
CA VAL A 14 16.01 -7.04 -2.00
C VAL A 14 14.73 -6.45 -1.38
N ALA A 15 13.66 -7.24 -1.26
CA ALA A 15 12.43 -6.81 -0.61
C ALA A 15 12.64 -6.56 0.90
N GLU A 16 13.39 -7.42 1.59
CA GLU A 16 13.73 -7.26 3.00
C GLU A 16 14.56 -6.00 3.24
N ASP A 17 15.63 -5.80 2.47
CA ASP A 17 16.47 -4.60 2.56
C ASP A 17 15.65 -3.35 2.25
N PHE A 18 14.80 -3.42 1.22
CA PHE A 18 13.89 -2.33 0.89
C PHE A 18 12.97 -2.00 2.07
N LEU A 19 12.30 -2.99 2.68
CA LEU A 19 11.41 -2.73 3.81
C LEU A 19 12.15 -2.17 5.02
N LYS A 20 13.35 -2.67 5.33
CA LYS A 20 14.20 -2.15 6.41
C LYS A 20 14.58 -0.69 6.23
N ASN A 21 14.75 -0.24 4.98
CA ASN A 21 15.12 1.13 4.68
C ASN A 21 13.95 2.13 4.69
N TYR A 22 12.72 1.66 4.41
CA TYR A 22 11.58 2.57 4.18
C TYR A 22 10.46 2.45 5.22
N LEU A 23 10.38 1.36 5.99
CA LEU A 23 9.42 1.26 7.10
C LEU A 23 10.00 1.88 8.37
N PRO A 24 9.15 2.50 9.22
CA PRO A 24 9.60 3.01 10.51
C PRO A 24 10.00 1.84 11.43
N GLN A 25 10.97 2.09 12.32
CA GLN A 25 11.53 1.05 13.21
C GLN A 25 10.45 0.36 14.06
N GLU A 26 9.49 1.14 14.59
CA GLU A 26 8.36 0.63 15.38
C GLU A 26 7.55 -0.45 14.65
N LEU A 27 7.46 -0.37 13.32
CA LEU A 27 6.76 -1.35 12.52
C LEU A 27 7.67 -2.54 12.18
N LEU A 28 8.95 -2.28 11.91
CA LEU A 28 9.94 -3.32 11.64
C LEU A 28 10.09 -4.28 12.83
N ASP A 29 10.03 -3.76 14.06
CA ASP A 29 10.12 -4.56 15.29
C ASP A 29 8.94 -5.54 15.45
N LEU A 30 7.80 -5.24 14.83
CA LEU A 30 6.59 -6.08 14.87
C LEU A 30 6.50 -7.06 13.70
N ILE A 31 7.20 -6.78 12.60
CA ILE A 31 7.16 -7.56 11.37
C ILE A 31 8.19 -8.69 11.39
N ASN A 32 7.73 -9.92 11.20
CA ASN A 32 8.60 -11.06 10.92
C ASN A 32 8.94 -11.10 9.41
N LEU A 33 10.10 -10.54 9.05
CA LEU A 33 10.60 -10.52 7.67
C LEU A 33 11.01 -11.91 7.14
N ASP A 34 11.34 -12.88 8.02
CA ASP A 34 11.65 -14.25 7.57
C ASP A 34 10.43 -14.91 6.90
N LYS A 35 9.23 -14.50 7.29
CA LYS A 35 7.95 -14.94 6.73
C LYS A 35 7.46 -14.08 5.56
N LEU A 36 8.27 -13.13 5.07
CA LEU A 36 7.93 -12.29 3.93
C LEU A 36 7.66 -13.12 2.67
N GLN A 37 6.48 -12.92 2.09
CA GLN A 37 6.05 -13.50 0.83
C GLN A 37 5.72 -12.40 -0.16
N ILE A 38 6.23 -12.53 -1.37
CA ILE A 38 6.00 -11.55 -2.43
C ILE A 38 4.77 -11.98 -3.23
N SER A 39 3.74 -11.15 -3.25
CA SER A 39 2.55 -11.42 -4.06
C SER A 39 2.88 -11.34 -5.55
N LYS A 40 2.41 -12.33 -6.31
CA LYS A 40 2.51 -12.32 -7.78
C LYS A 40 1.47 -11.38 -8.42
N LYS A 41 0.41 -11.02 -7.68
CA LYS A 41 -0.66 -10.16 -8.17
C LYS A 41 -0.29 -8.67 -8.11
N SER A 42 -0.93 -7.92 -8.98
CA SER A 42 -0.85 -6.46 -9.05
C SER A 42 -2.29 -5.96 -8.98
N PHE A 43 -2.56 -5.08 -8.04
CA PHE A 43 -3.89 -4.54 -7.73
C PHE A 43 -4.12 -3.19 -8.42
N VAL A 44 -3.07 -2.56 -8.95
CA VAL A 44 -3.16 -1.41 -9.85
C VAL A 44 -3.96 -1.75 -11.12
N ASN A 45 -5.01 -0.98 -11.39
CA ASN A 45 -5.90 -1.20 -12.53
C ASN A 45 -5.20 -0.90 -13.88
N LYS A 46 -5.72 -1.45 -14.99
CA LYS A 46 -5.12 -1.30 -16.34
C LYS A 46 -4.90 0.15 -16.75
N ARG A 47 -5.84 1.06 -16.42
CA ARG A 47 -5.77 2.48 -16.76
C ARG A 47 -4.62 3.19 -16.06
N LEU A 48 -4.33 2.81 -14.82
CA LEU A 48 -3.33 3.44 -13.96
C LEU A 48 -1.96 2.76 -14.02
N LYS A 49 -1.84 1.57 -14.63
CA LYS A 49 -0.54 0.93 -14.89
C LYS A 49 0.43 1.79 -15.71
N LYS A 50 -0.07 2.78 -16.46
CA LYS A 50 0.75 3.76 -17.17
C LYS A 50 1.48 4.72 -16.22
N TYR A 51 0.92 4.96 -15.03
CA TYR A 51 1.38 6.00 -14.09
C TYR A 51 1.88 5.43 -12.78
N PHE A 52 1.40 4.25 -12.41
CA PHE A 52 1.75 3.58 -11.17
C PHE A 52 2.21 2.16 -11.43
N SER A 53 3.08 1.69 -10.55
CA SER A 53 3.38 0.28 -10.40
C SER A 53 3.29 -0.09 -8.93
N ASP A 54 3.01 -1.35 -8.66
CA ASP A 54 2.88 -1.86 -7.30
C ASP A 54 3.70 -3.12 -7.05
N VAL A 55 4.02 -3.34 -5.78
CA VAL A 55 4.45 -4.62 -5.22
C VAL A 55 3.71 -4.81 -3.90
N VAL A 56 3.20 -6.01 -3.66
CA VAL A 56 2.52 -6.34 -2.40
C VAL A 56 3.30 -7.43 -1.71
N TYR A 57 3.66 -7.20 -0.46
CA TYR A 57 4.26 -8.20 0.41
C TYR A 57 3.22 -8.66 1.41
N ARG A 58 3.09 -9.97 1.60
CA ARG A 58 2.44 -10.54 2.77
C ARG A 58 3.52 -10.78 3.83
N VAL A 59 3.27 -10.33 5.04
CA VAL A 59 4.15 -10.49 6.19
C VAL A 59 3.35 -11.01 7.37
N GLN A 60 4.05 -11.47 8.40
CA GLN A 60 3.44 -11.75 9.70
C GLN A 60 3.75 -10.59 10.65
N LEU A 61 2.72 -10.00 11.25
CA LEU A 61 2.80 -8.91 12.21
C LEU A 61 2.20 -9.40 13.54
N ASN A 62 3.00 -9.53 14.60
CA ASN A 62 2.53 -10.03 15.91
C ASN A 62 1.63 -11.29 15.84
N LYS A 63 2.03 -12.27 15.01
CA LYS A 63 1.30 -13.53 14.71
C LYS A 63 0.13 -13.43 13.73
N HIS A 64 -0.32 -12.23 13.36
CA HIS A 64 -1.39 -12.03 12.37
C HIS A 64 -0.85 -11.82 10.96
N ASN A 65 -1.66 -12.13 9.96
CA ASN A 65 -1.33 -11.79 8.58
C ASN A 65 -1.48 -10.27 8.37
N ALA A 66 -0.50 -9.68 7.69
CA ALA A 66 -0.56 -8.29 7.26
C ALA A 66 0.02 -8.14 5.85
N TYR A 67 -0.27 -7.00 5.24
CA TYR A 67 0.24 -6.65 3.93
C TYR A 67 1.01 -5.33 3.97
N VAL A 68 2.14 -5.28 3.28
CA VAL A 68 2.79 -4.01 2.93
C VAL A 68 2.53 -3.78 1.44
N TYR A 69 1.84 -2.68 1.13
CA TYR A 69 1.47 -2.30 -0.22
C TYR A 69 2.34 -1.16 -0.72
N CYS A 70 3.33 -1.47 -1.56
CA CYS A 70 4.22 -0.47 -2.13
C CYS A 70 3.66 0.05 -3.45
N LEU A 71 3.36 1.34 -3.52
CA LEU A 71 2.90 2.04 -4.73
C LEU A 71 4.02 2.98 -5.22
N PHE A 72 4.46 2.79 -6.45
CA PHE A 72 5.51 3.59 -7.10
C PHE A 72 4.88 4.53 -8.12
N GLU A 73 5.05 5.83 -7.94
CA GLU A 73 4.58 6.86 -8.88
C GLU A 73 5.65 7.17 -9.94
N HIS A 74 5.22 7.20 -11.20
CA HIS A 74 6.13 7.41 -12.37
C HIS A 74 6.04 8.81 -12.96
N LYS A 75 5.15 9.65 -12.44
CA LYS A 75 5.02 11.05 -12.89
C LYS A 75 5.81 11.97 -11.97
N SER A 76 6.37 13.02 -12.56
CA SER A 76 6.99 14.15 -11.85
C SER A 76 5.97 15.11 -11.22
N TYR A 77 4.67 14.95 -11.52
CA TYR A 77 3.60 15.79 -11.00
C TYR A 77 2.64 14.97 -10.14
N PRO A 78 2.37 15.39 -8.89
CA PRO A 78 1.52 14.66 -7.96
C PRO A 78 0.07 14.63 -8.46
N ASP A 79 -0.50 13.44 -8.57
CA ASP A 79 -1.93 13.26 -8.82
C ASP A 79 -2.74 13.55 -7.55
N LYS A 80 -3.77 14.41 -7.64
CA LYS A 80 -4.60 14.81 -6.49
C LYS A 80 -5.42 13.65 -5.91
N ASP A 81 -5.59 12.57 -6.67
CA ASP A 81 -6.46 11.45 -6.31
C ASP A 81 -5.73 10.27 -5.65
N VAL A 82 -4.43 10.36 -5.36
CA VAL A 82 -3.65 9.19 -4.90
C VAL A 82 -4.18 8.59 -3.60
N SER A 83 -4.66 9.39 -2.66
CA SER A 83 -5.29 8.87 -1.43
C SER A 83 -6.52 7.98 -1.72
N PHE A 84 -7.38 8.40 -2.66
CA PHE A 84 -8.53 7.59 -3.07
C PHE A 84 -8.10 6.33 -3.84
N GLN A 85 -7.04 6.44 -4.65
CA GLN A 85 -6.47 5.27 -5.32
C GLN A 85 -5.90 4.26 -4.32
N LEU A 86 -5.16 4.73 -3.31
CA LEU A 86 -4.63 3.90 -2.23
C LEU A 86 -5.74 3.12 -1.53
N LEU A 87 -6.84 3.79 -1.14
CA LEU A 87 -7.98 3.11 -0.52
C LEU A 87 -8.58 2.03 -1.44
N LYS A 88 -8.80 2.33 -2.73
CA LYS A 88 -9.30 1.34 -3.69
C LYS A 88 -8.38 0.12 -3.83
N TYR A 89 -7.08 0.31 -3.69
CA TYR A 89 -6.13 -0.80 -3.75
C TYR A 89 -6.12 -1.62 -2.46
N MET A 90 -6.27 -0.99 -1.30
CA MET A 90 -6.44 -1.69 -0.03
C MET A 90 -7.69 -2.57 -0.05
N ILE A 91 -8.82 -2.02 -0.53
CA ILE A 91 -10.08 -2.79 -0.71
C ILE A 91 -9.84 -4.02 -1.58
N ARG A 92 -9.15 -3.89 -2.71
CA ARG A 92 -8.86 -5.03 -3.59
C ARG A 92 -7.93 -6.08 -2.97
N ILE A 93 -7.02 -5.66 -2.10
CA ILE A 93 -6.16 -6.59 -1.35
C ILE A 93 -7.01 -7.37 -0.35
N TRP A 94 -7.96 -6.70 0.32
CA TRP A 94 -8.90 -7.33 1.25
C TRP A 94 -9.88 -8.28 0.55
N GLU A 95 -10.51 -7.87 -0.54
CA GLU A 95 -11.37 -8.74 -1.37
C GLU A 95 -10.61 -10.01 -1.75
N HIS A 96 -9.39 -9.85 -2.26
CA HIS A 96 -8.53 -10.97 -2.60
C HIS A 96 -8.19 -11.85 -1.40
N HIS A 97 -7.97 -11.26 -0.22
CA HIS A 97 -7.70 -12.02 1.00
C HIS A 97 -8.92 -12.86 1.39
N GLN A 98 -10.10 -12.28 1.43
CA GLN A 98 -11.36 -12.97 1.76
C GLN A 98 -11.68 -14.11 0.79
N ASP A 99 -11.34 -13.95 -0.50
CA ASP A 99 -11.52 -15.01 -1.50
C ASP A 99 -10.61 -16.24 -1.28
N HIS A 100 -9.53 -16.12 -0.49
CA HIS A 100 -8.49 -17.16 -0.36
C HIS A 100 -8.22 -17.62 1.08
N TYR A 101 -8.68 -16.87 2.08
CA TYR A 101 -8.48 -17.17 3.49
C TYR A 101 -9.80 -16.98 4.24
N ASP A 102 -10.10 -17.95 5.10
CA ASP A 102 -11.25 -17.92 5.98
C ASP A 102 -10.84 -17.25 7.31
N GLU A 103 -10.71 -15.93 7.29
CA GLU A 103 -10.36 -15.10 8.44
C GLU A 103 -11.50 -14.11 8.71
N GLU A 104 -11.99 -14.03 9.96
CA GLU A 104 -13.10 -13.15 10.33
C GLU A 104 -12.74 -11.65 10.28
N GLN A 105 -11.45 -11.33 10.41
CA GLN A 105 -10.95 -9.97 10.47
C GLN A 105 -10.15 -9.63 9.22
N LEU A 106 -10.31 -8.41 8.71
CA LEU A 106 -9.48 -7.92 7.62
C LEU A 106 -8.04 -7.70 8.10
N PRO A 107 -7.04 -8.23 7.38
CA PRO A 107 -5.63 -8.04 7.75
C PRO A 107 -5.22 -6.59 7.54
N LEU A 108 -4.30 -6.10 8.39
CA LEU A 108 -3.75 -4.76 8.23
C LEU A 108 -3.07 -4.61 6.86
N VAL A 109 -3.38 -3.54 6.12
CA VAL A 109 -2.67 -3.16 4.90
C VAL A 109 -1.94 -1.85 5.16
N ILE A 110 -0.62 -1.87 5.00
CA ILE A 110 0.28 -0.74 5.26
C ILE A 110 0.69 -0.15 3.91
N PRO A 111 0.09 0.98 3.48
CA PRO A 111 0.44 1.60 2.22
C PRO A 111 1.78 2.34 2.33
N LEU A 112 2.71 2.04 1.44
CA LEU A 112 3.97 2.75 1.26
C LEU A 112 3.98 3.41 -0.12
N LEU A 113 3.80 4.73 -0.16
CA LEU A 113 3.86 5.49 -1.40
C LEU A 113 5.29 5.98 -1.64
N ILE A 114 5.82 5.66 -2.82
CA ILE A 114 7.18 6.00 -3.22
C ILE A 114 7.10 6.94 -4.41
N TYR A 115 7.49 8.16 -4.15
CA TYR A 115 7.39 9.30 -5.06
C TYR A 115 8.77 9.94 -5.24
N HIS A 116 9.12 10.22 -6.49
CA HIS A 116 10.42 10.77 -6.90
C HIS A 116 10.30 12.15 -7.59
N GLY A 117 9.28 12.94 -7.26
CA GLY A 117 9.15 14.29 -7.80
C GLY A 117 9.76 15.37 -6.89
N GLU A 118 10.08 16.53 -7.47
CA GLU A 118 10.79 17.63 -6.80
C GLU A 118 9.95 18.36 -5.75
N LYS A 119 8.62 18.29 -5.85
CA LYS A 119 7.71 18.94 -4.90
C LYS A 119 7.39 18.01 -3.74
N ARG A 120 7.50 18.52 -2.51
CA ARG A 120 7.08 17.82 -1.28
C ARG A 120 5.65 17.31 -1.46
N TYR A 121 5.48 16.00 -1.42
CA TYR A 121 4.20 15.35 -1.62
C TYR A 121 3.31 15.64 -0.41
N ASN A 122 2.36 16.55 -0.57
CA ASN A 122 1.46 16.98 0.50
C ASN A 122 0.14 16.20 0.35
N ILE A 123 0.14 14.91 0.72
CA ILE A 123 -1.10 14.17 0.87
C ILE A 123 -1.85 14.80 2.02
N GLY A 124 -3.00 15.40 1.70
CA GLY A 124 -4.01 15.74 2.67
C GLY A 124 -4.25 14.54 3.58
N LYS A 125 -3.95 14.77 4.86
CA LYS A 125 -4.00 13.79 5.94
C LYS A 125 -5.43 13.22 6.05
N ARG A 126 -5.54 11.88 6.09
CA ARG A 126 -6.74 11.06 6.37
C ARG A 126 -7.78 11.05 5.24
N PHE A 127 -8.30 9.86 4.94
CA PHE A 127 -9.38 9.68 3.95
C PHE A 127 -10.57 10.62 4.19
N ASN A 128 -10.90 10.87 5.46
CA ASN A 128 -11.99 11.77 5.85
C ASN A 128 -11.83 13.20 5.28
N SER A 129 -10.59 13.68 5.06
CA SER A 129 -10.36 15.00 4.45
C SER A 129 -10.74 15.07 2.97
N MET A 130 -11.02 13.93 2.32
CA MET A 130 -11.47 13.85 0.93
C MET A 130 -12.99 13.92 0.80
N ILE A 131 -13.72 13.74 1.91
CA ILE A 131 -15.17 13.71 1.90
C ILE A 131 -15.67 15.14 2.06
N ASN A 132 -16.60 15.53 1.19
CA ASN A 132 -17.31 16.81 1.35
C ASN A 132 -18.35 16.66 2.46
N THR A 133 -17.94 16.87 3.69
CA THR A 133 -18.79 16.79 4.88
C THR A 133 -19.70 18.00 4.99
N GLN A 134 -20.98 17.78 5.31
CA GLN A 134 -21.94 18.82 5.67
C GLN A 134 -22.21 18.78 7.19
N PRO A 135 -22.70 19.87 7.80
CA PRO A 135 -23.03 19.86 9.23
C PRO A 135 -23.94 18.68 9.61
N ASN A 136 -23.56 17.93 10.65
CA ASN A 136 -24.26 16.75 11.18
C ASN A 136 -24.20 15.48 10.29
N THR A 137 -23.25 15.40 9.36
CA THR A 137 -23.09 14.21 8.49
C THR A 137 -21.92 13.30 8.88
N GLU A 138 -21.11 13.71 9.85
CA GLU A 138 -19.87 13.03 10.25
C GLU A 138 -20.12 11.60 10.72
N LYS A 139 -21.24 11.36 11.41
CA LYS A 139 -21.65 10.04 11.91
C LYS A 139 -21.97 8.99 10.82
N PHE A 140 -22.12 9.42 9.57
CA PHE A 140 -22.39 8.52 8.44
C PHE A 140 -21.12 8.12 7.68
N ILE A 141 -19.96 8.64 8.09
CA ILE A 141 -18.67 8.33 7.51
C ILE A 141 -18.11 7.12 8.28
N PRO A 142 -17.78 6.01 7.59
CA PRO A 142 -17.10 4.89 8.23
C PRO A 142 -15.79 5.36 8.87
N ASP A 143 -15.48 4.83 10.05
CA ASP A 143 -14.26 5.14 10.82
C ASP A 143 -12.96 5.00 10.01
#